data_AF-A0A522D526-F1
#
_entry.id   AF-A0A522D526-F1
#
_cell.length_a   1.000
_cell.length_b   1.000
_cell.length_c   1.000
_cell.angle_alpha   90.00
_cell.angle_beta   90.00
_cell.angle_gamma   90.00
#
_symmetry.space_group_name_H-M   'P 1'
#
loop_
_entity.id
_entity.type
_entity.pdbx_description
1 polymer ?
#
loop_
_entity_poly.entity_id
_entity_poly.type
_entity_poly.pdbx_seq_one_letter_code
_entity_poly.pdbx_strand_id
1 'polypeptide(L)'
;MSNRKKYVVDKKFQLKTVFSILGMIVFAGVLIMTAIGVTIAFNNERLNNVIVIHSNVVDALITYAQDAPAAGDNPAIKNASKIHAQNIDTINKILFRNNLMLLVIIAVIFALTLMTFFMLIRMTHRISGPAMVISDHIRTIIAGKYPNVRPLREDDELQELNGLVKEMVEKLKERQG
;
A
#
# COMPACT_ATOMS: atom_id res chain seq x y z
N MET A 1 35.39 -0.81 -17.73
CA MET A 1 35.18 -1.16 -16.30
C MET A 1 33.67 -1.23 -16.05
N SER A 2 33.12 -2.43 -15.83
CA SER A 2 31.65 -2.61 -15.78
C SER A 2 31.06 -1.95 -14.52
N ASN A 3 30.22 -0.93 -14.71
CA ASN A 3 29.43 -0.26 -13.68
C ASN A 3 28.40 -1.21 -13.05
N ARG A 4 28.84 -2.11 -12.16
CA ARG A 4 27.90 -2.93 -11.37
C ARG A 4 27.36 -2.10 -10.21
N LYS A 5 26.31 -1.32 -10.48
CA LYS A 5 25.46 -0.68 -9.46
C LYS A 5 24.76 -1.76 -8.62
N LYS A 6 25.48 -2.35 -7.66
CA LYS A 6 24.86 -3.23 -6.65
C LYS A 6 24.15 -2.34 -5.63
N TYR A 7 22.84 -2.20 -5.76
CA TYR A 7 22.00 -1.51 -4.77
C TYR A 7 21.93 -2.28 -3.44
N VAL A 8 22.15 -3.59 -3.48
CA VAL A 8 22.16 -4.42 -2.29
C VAL A 8 23.60 -4.70 -1.88
N VAL A 9 24.06 -3.97 -0.87
CA VAL A 9 25.45 -4.03 -0.35
C VAL A 9 25.47 -4.88 0.93
N ASP A 10 24.70 -4.49 1.94
CA ASP A 10 24.48 -5.29 3.15
C ASP A 10 23.09 -5.95 3.10
N LYS A 11 23.03 -7.15 2.50
CA LYS A 11 21.79 -7.94 2.39
C LYS A 11 21.11 -8.15 3.75
N LYS A 12 21.90 -8.37 4.81
CA LYS A 12 21.37 -8.77 6.12
C LYS A 12 20.69 -7.57 6.77
N PHE A 13 21.35 -6.41 6.78
CA PHE A 13 20.76 -5.19 7.33
C PHE A 13 19.58 -4.72 6.48
N GLN A 14 19.76 -4.59 5.16
CA GLN A 14 18.76 -4.01 4.27
C GLN A 14 17.48 -4.84 4.25
N LEU A 15 17.58 -6.17 4.05
CA LEU A 15 16.39 -7.03 4.01
C LEU A 15 15.72 -7.12 5.38
N LYS A 16 16.48 -7.21 6.49
CA LYS A 16 15.89 -7.24 7.83
C LYS A 16 15.06 -5.98 8.10
N THR A 17 15.60 -4.80 7.79
CA THR A 17 14.90 -3.52 7.99
C THR A 17 13.71 -3.40 7.06
N VAL A 18 13.88 -3.70 5.77
CA VAL A 18 12.81 -3.61 4.76
C VAL A 18 11.65 -4.56 5.11
N PHE A 19 11.93 -5.84 5.40
CA PHE A 19 10.88 -6.81 5.75
C PHE A 19 10.25 -6.54 7.12
N SER A 20 10.99 -6.02 8.10
CA SER A 20 10.40 -5.67 9.40
C SER A 20 9.40 -4.53 9.26
N ILE A 21 9.74 -3.48 8.51
CA ILE A 21 8.86 -2.33 8.29
C ILE A 21 7.68 -2.71 7.39
N LEU A 22 7.94 -3.39 6.27
CA LEU A 22 6.87 -3.84 5.37
C LEU A 22 5.93 -4.84 6.04
N GLY A 23 6.46 -5.77 6.85
CA GLY A 23 5.64 -6.72 7.59
C GLY A 23 4.63 -6.03 8.49
N MET A 24 5.06 -4.97 9.19
CA MET A 24 4.17 -4.16 10.03
C MET A 24 3.09 -3.43 9.20
N ILE A 25 3.49 -2.81 8.07
CA ILE A 25 2.55 -2.10 7.19
C ILE A 25 1.52 -3.06 6.58
N VAL A 26 1.98 -4.20 6.05
CA VAL A 26 1.11 -5.22 5.47
C VAL A 26 0.16 -5.80 6.52
N PHE A 27 0.66 -6.06 7.73
CA PHE A 27 -0.17 -6.54 8.83
C PHE A 27 -1.30 -5.55 9.18
N ALA A 28 -0.97 -4.26 9.34
CA ALA A 28 -1.97 -3.22 9.56
C ALA A 28 -2.96 -3.11 8.38
N GLY A 29 -2.47 -3.19 7.14
CA GLY A 29 -3.29 -3.18 5.93
C GLY A 29 -4.27 -4.35 5.88
N VAL A 30 -3.83 -5.56 6.24
CA VAL A 30 -4.70 -6.75 6.30
C VAL A 30 -5.81 -6.59 7.35
N LEU A 31 -5.50 -6.04 8.52
CA LEU A 31 -6.52 -5.77 9.54
C LEU A 31 -7.60 -4.81 9.04
N ILE A 32 -7.18 -3.72 8.40
CA ILE A 32 -8.09 -2.72 7.83
C ILE A 32 -8.93 -3.34 6.71
N MET A 33 -8.31 -4.09 5.79
CA MET A 33 -9.02 -4.77 4.71
C MET A 33 -10.04 -5.78 5.23
N THR A 34 -9.69 -6.51 6.29
CA THR A 34 -10.62 -7.47 6.91
C THR A 34 -11.84 -6.76 7.49
N ALA A 35 -11.65 -5.67 8.24
CA ALA A 35 -12.76 -4.91 8.81
C ALA A 35 -13.69 -4.33 7.72
N ILE A 36 -13.12 -3.74 6.66
CA ILE A 36 -13.88 -3.19 5.54
C ILE A 36 -14.59 -4.30 4.76
N GLY A 37 -13.89 -5.39 4.46
CA GLY A 37 -14.43 -6.55 3.74
C GLY A 37 -15.63 -7.17 4.43
N VAL A 38 -15.52 -7.38 5.75
CA VAL A 38 -16.63 -7.89 6.58
C VAL A 38 -17.83 -6.93 6.55
N THR A 39 -17.58 -5.63 6.69
CA THR A 39 -18.64 -4.61 6.65
C THR A 39 -19.37 -4.62 5.30
N ILE A 40 -18.63 -4.69 4.20
CA ILE A 40 -19.22 -4.73 2.85
C ILE A 40 -19.97 -6.03 2.61
N ALA A 41 -19.45 -7.18 3.06
CA ALA A 41 -20.12 -8.46 2.93
C ALA A 41 -21.49 -8.46 3.64
N PHE A 42 -21.53 -8.03 4.91
CA PHE A 42 -22.79 -7.93 5.67
C PHE A 42 -23.77 -6.93 5.04
N ASN A 43 -23.27 -5.78 4.56
CA ASN A 43 -24.13 -4.79 3.90
C ASN A 43 -24.70 -5.31 2.59
N ASN A 44 -23.90 -6.00 1.77
CA ASN A 44 -24.33 -6.58 0.51
C ASN A 44 -25.39 -7.67 0.72
N GLU A 45 -25.20 -8.54 1.70
CA GLU A 45 -26.18 -9.57 2.05
C GLU A 45 -27.52 -8.94 2.49
N ARG A 46 -27.47 -7.93 3.37
CA ARG A 46 -28.66 -7.18 3.78
C ARG A 46 -29.37 -6.53 2.58
N LEU A 47 -28.61 -5.93 1.68
CA LEU A 47 -29.17 -5.27 0.49
C LEU A 47 -29.82 -6.28 -0.47
N ASN A 48 -29.23 -7.46 -0.63
CA ASN A 48 -29.79 -8.55 -1.41
C ASN A 48 -31.10 -9.07 -0.80
N ASN A 49 -31.16 -9.22 0.52
CA ASN A 49 -32.39 -9.60 1.22
C ASN A 49 -33.49 -8.54 1.05
N VAL A 50 -33.13 -7.25 1.09
CA VAL A 50 -34.07 -6.15 0.81
C VAL A 50 -34.59 -6.23 -0.63
N ILE A 51 -33.74 -6.52 -1.62
CA ILE A 51 -34.20 -6.74 -3.01
C ILE A 51 -35.26 -7.85 -3.06
N VAL A 52 -34.96 -9.02 -2.49
CA VAL A 52 -35.88 -10.18 -2.54
C VAL A 52 -37.22 -9.87 -1.87
N ILE A 53 -37.19 -9.31 -0.65
CA ILE A 53 -38.41 -8.96 0.07
C ILE A 53 -39.20 -7.89 -0.69
N HIS A 54 -38.51 -6.85 -1.17
CA HIS A 54 -39.15 -5.73 -1.84
C HIS A 54 -39.77 -6.16 -3.18
N SER A 55 -39.09 -6.99 -3.97
CA SER A 55 -39.64 -7.54 -5.21
C SER A 55 -40.84 -8.43 -4.93
N ASN A 56 -40.76 -9.37 -3.98
CA ASN A 56 -41.89 -10.23 -3.65
C ASN A 56 -43.14 -9.43 -3.22
N VAL A 57 -42.97 -8.41 -2.37
CA VAL A 57 -44.09 -7.58 -1.89
C VAL A 57 -44.65 -6.70 -3.00
N VAL A 58 -43.79 -5.98 -3.72
CA VAL A 58 -44.22 -5.01 -4.72
C VAL A 58 -44.80 -5.71 -5.95
N ASP A 59 -44.20 -6.82 -6.39
CA ASP A 59 -44.71 -7.61 -7.52
C ASP A 59 -46.07 -8.24 -7.18
N ALA A 60 -46.25 -8.75 -5.96
CA ALA A 60 -47.54 -9.27 -5.51
C ALA A 60 -48.62 -8.18 -5.47
N LEU A 61 -48.29 -6.97 -4.97
CA LEU A 61 -49.21 -5.84 -4.96
C LEU A 61 -49.55 -5.36 -6.38
N ILE A 62 -48.58 -5.30 -7.29
CA ILE A 62 -48.81 -4.93 -8.69
C ILE A 62 -49.69 -5.98 -9.38
N THR A 63 -49.41 -7.26 -9.17
CA THR A 63 -50.17 -8.38 -9.76
C THR A 63 -51.62 -8.34 -9.28
N TYR A 64 -51.84 -8.25 -7.96
CA TYR A 64 -53.17 -8.14 -7.37
C TYR A 64 -53.92 -6.89 -7.88
N ALA A 65 -53.22 -5.76 -7.98
CA ALA A 65 -53.83 -4.53 -8.47
C ALA A 65 -54.23 -4.65 -9.94
N GLN A 66 -53.46 -5.35 -10.79
CA GLN A 66 -53.77 -5.55 -12.21
C GLN A 66 -54.97 -6.48 -12.46
N ASP A 67 -55.21 -7.45 -11.59
CA ASP A 67 -56.36 -8.36 -11.67
C ASP A 67 -57.70 -7.70 -11.29
N ALA A 68 -57.69 -6.49 -10.75
CA ALA A 68 -58.91 -5.77 -10.41
C ALA A 68 -59.65 -5.28 -11.68
N PRO A 69 -61.00 -5.38 -11.74
CA PRO A 69 -61.82 -5.18 -12.96
C PRO A 69 -61.83 -3.76 -13.57
N ALA A 70 -60.94 -2.85 -13.14
CA ALA A 70 -60.76 -1.50 -13.70
C ALA A 70 -59.28 -1.05 -13.77
N ALA A 71 -58.31 -1.96 -13.63
CA ALA A 71 -56.93 -1.59 -13.31
C ALA A 71 -55.92 -1.65 -14.45
N GLY A 72 -56.28 -2.22 -15.61
CA GLY A 72 -55.36 -2.48 -16.73
C GLY A 72 -54.60 -1.25 -17.24
N ASP A 73 -55.06 -0.04 -16.95
CA ASP A 73 -54.40 1.21 -17.36
C ASP A 73 -54.20 2.23 -16.22
N ASN A 74 -54.25 1.80 -14.95
CA ASN A 74 -54.11 2.73 -13.83
C ASN A 74 -52.67 3.30 -13.79
N PRO A 75 -52.48 4.62 -13.98
CA PRO A 75 -51.16 5.25 -14.02
C PRO A 75 -50.38 5.09 -12.72
N ALA A 76 -51.07 4.92 -11.58
CA ALA A 76 -50.42 4.66 -10.30
C ALA A 76 -49.69 3.31 -10.28
N ILE A 77 -50.30 2.26 -10.86
CA ILE A 77 -49.69 0.91 -10.94
C ILE A 77 -48.47 0.93 -11.86
N LYS A 78 -48.57 1.60 -13.01
CA LYS A 78 -47.44 1.77 -13.95
C LYS A 78 -46.28 2.56 -13.31
N ASN A 79 -46.60 3.63 -12.59
CA ASN A 79 -45.58 4.42 -11.89
C ASN A 79 -44.91 3.63 -10.76
N ALA A 80 -45.67 2.86 -9.98
CA ALA A 80 -45.13 2.01 -8.92
C ALA A 80 -44.18 0.93 -9.49
N SER A 81 -44.57 0.26 -10.58
CA SER A 81 -43.72 -0.71 -11.29
C SER A 81 -42.42 -0.08 -11.78
N LYS A 82 -42.50 1.11 -12.39
CA LYS A 82 -41.32 1.83 -12.88
C LYS A 82 -40.38 2.22 -11.74
N ILE A 83 -40.91 2.76 -10.64
CA ILE A 83 -40.12 3.12 -9.45
C ILE A 83 -39.46 1.87 -8.86
N HIS A 84 -40.19 0.75 -8.78
CA HIS A 84 -39.64 -0.51 -8.29
C HIS A 84 -38.44 -0.97 -9.14
N ALA A 85 -38.60 -1.01 -10.47
CA ALA A 85 -37.51 -1.37 -11.38
C ALA A 85 -36.29 -0.44 -11.24
N GLN A 86 -36.52 0.88 -11.08
CA GLN A 86 -35.45 1.86 -10.85
C GLN A 86 -34.74 1.65 -9.50
N ASN A 87 -35.48 1.30 -8.45
CA ASN A 87 -34.92 1.02 -7.13
C ASN A 87 -34.04 -0.25 -7.17
N ILE A 88 -34.52 -1.32 -7.80
CA ILE A 88 -33.74 -2.57 -7.95
C ILE A 88 -32.47 -2.32 -8.77
N ASP A 89 -32.55 -1.59 -9.89
CA ASP A 89 -31.37 -1.21 -10.67
C ASP A 89 -30.38 -0.37 -9.85
N THR A 90 -30.88 0.58 -9.06
CA THR A 90 -30.05 1.40 -8.16
C THR A 90 -29.34 0.53 -7.12
N ILE A 91 -30.04 -0.43 -6.50
CA ILE A 91 -29.47 -1.34 -5.52
C ILE A 91 -28.39 -2.23 -6.18
N ASN A 92 -28.66 -2.79 -7.36
CA ASN A 92 -27.67 -3.59 -8.10
C ASN A 92 -26.40 -2.79 -8.42
N LYS A 93 -26.55 -1.51 -8.80
CA LYS A 93 -25.42 -0.60 -9.00
C LYS A 93 -24.63 -0.37 -7.70
N ILE A 94 -25.29 -0.26 -6.55
CA ILE A 94 -24.62 -0.14 -5.25
C ILE A 94 -23.83 -1.43 -4.93
N LEU A 95 -24.43 -2.60 -5.12
CA LEU A 95 -23.75 -3.89 -4.92
C LEU A 95 -22.49 -4.01 -5.79
N PHE A 96 -22.60 -3.65 -7.07
CA PHE A 96 -21.45 -3.65 -7.99
C PHE A 96 -20.35 -2.67 -7.55
N ARG A 97 -20.72 -1.44 -7.18
CA ARG A 97 -19.76 -0.42 -6.70
C ARG A 97 -19.07 -0.85 -5.41
N ASN A 98 -19.78 -1.48 -4.48
CA ASN A 98 -19.18 -1.99 -3.25
C ASN A 98 -18.09 -3.03 -3.54
N ASN A 99 -18.35 -3.97 -4.46
CA ASN A 99 -17.36 -4.95 -4.85
C ASN A 99 -16.18 -4.31 -5.62
N LEU A 100 -16.47 -3.35 -6.50
CA LEU A 100 -15.43 -2.61 -7.20
C LEU A 100 -14.53 -1.81 -6.24
N MET A 101 -15.12 -1.18 -5.22
CA MET A 101 -14.38 -0.46 -4.19
C MET A 101 -13.42 -1.38 -3.42
N LEU A 102 -13.83 -2.60 -3.09
CA LEU A 102 -12.94 -3.60 -2.47
C LEU A 102 -11.74 -3.90 -3.36
N LEU A 103 -11.97 -4.14 -4.65
CA LEU A 103 -10.90 -4.41 -5.60
C LEU A 103 -9.93 -3.22 -5.70
N VAL A 104 -10.46 -1.99 -5.78
CA VAL A 104 -9.66 -0.76 -5.81
C VAL A 104 -8.82 -0.60 -4.54
N ILE A 105 -9.39 -0.85 -3.35
CA ILE A 105 -8.65 -0.79 -2.08
C ILE A 105 -7.49 -1.79 -2.08
N ILE A 106 -7.74 -3.03 -2.49
CA ILE A 106 -6.70 -4.07 -2.60
C ILE A 106 -5.59 -3.63 -3.56
N ALA A 107 -5.96 -3.10 -4.73
CA ALA A 107 -5.01 -2.63 -5.73
C ALA A 107 -4.15 -1.47 -5.21
N VAL A 108 -4.75 -0.51 -4.50
CA VAL A 108 -4.05 0.63 -3.89
C VAL A 108 -3.07 0.16 -2.81
N ILE A 109 -3.49 -0.74 -1.92
CA ILE A 109 -2.62 -1.28 -0.87
C ILE A 109 -1.44 -2.05 -1.47
N PHE A 110 -1.69 -2.84 -2.52
CA PHE A 110 -0.64 -3.54 -3.24
C PHE A 110 0.36 -2.57 -3.88
N ALA A 111 -0.13 -1.53 -4.55
CA ALA A 111 0.71 -0.50 -5.16
C ALA A 111 1.55 0.26 -4.11
N LEU A 112 0.95 0.62 -2.97
CA LEU A 112 1.64 1.25 -1.85
C LEU A 112 2.73 0.34 -1.29
N THR A 113 2.45 -0.95 -1.12
CA THR A 113 3.42 -1.94 -0.62
C THR A 113 4.64 -2.03 -1.54
N LEU A 114 4.41 -2.10 -2.86
CA LEU A 114 5.49 -2.09 -3.85
C LEU A 114 6.29 -0.79 -3.81
N MET A 115 5.62 0.36 -3.81
CA MET A 115 6.25 1.67 -3.76
C MET A 115 7.14 1.81 -2.51
N THR A 116 6.61 1.46 -1.35
CA THR A 116 7.36 1.49 -0.08
C THR A 116 8.54 0.52 -0.09
N PHE A 117 8.40 -0.68 -0.69
CA PHE A 117 9.51 -1.62 -0.82
C PHE A 117 10.70 -1.01 -1.58
N PHE A 118 10.45 -0.43 -2.77
CA PHE A 118 11.52 0.21 -3.54
C PHE A 118 12.12 1.43 -2.82
N MET A 119 11.28 2.21 -2.15
CA MET A 119 11.72 3.36 -1.35
C MET A 119 12.66 2.93 -0.21
N LEU A 120 12.29 1.92 0.57
CA LEU A 120 13.11 1.42 1.67
C LEU A 120 14.43 0.81 1.19
N ILE A 121 14.44 0.08 0.08
CA ILE A 121 15.68 -0.44 -0.52
C ILE A 121 16.60 0.71 -0.93
N ARG A 122 16.06 1.76 -1.55
CA ARG A 122 16.85 2.94 -1.93
C ARG A 122 17.41 3.65 -0.70
N MET A 123 16.58 3.88 0.31
CA MET A 123 17.00 4.54 1.56
C MET A 123 18.09 3.75 2.28
N THR A 124 17.89 2.44 2.45
CA THR A 124 18.88 1.59 3.11
C THR A 124 20.16 1.43 2.30
N HIS A 125 20.13 1.59 0.97
CA HIS A 125 21.35 1.68 0.16
C HIS A 125 22.17 2.95 0.46
N ARG A 126 21.51 4.11 0.59
CA ARG A 126 22.16 5.40 0.95
C ARG A 126 22.80 5.39 2.34
N ILE A 127 22.49 4.39 3.18
CA ILE A 127 23.09 4.19 4.51
C ILE A 127 24.15 3.08 4.47
N SER A 128 23.80 1.87 4.01
CA SER A 128 24.71 0.72 4.07
C SER A 128 25.93 0.85 3.17
N GLY A 129 25.79 1.52 2.01
CA GLY A 129 26.89 1.79 1.09
C GLY A 129 28.02 2.58 1.75
N PRO A 130 27.76 3.81 2.23
CA PRO A 130 28.79 4.60 2.90
C PRO A 130 29.24 3.99 4.24
N ALA A 131 28.36 3.30 4.98
CA ALA A 131 28.75 2.61 6.22
C ALA A 131 29.84 1.56 5.99
N MET A 132 29.78 0.83 4.87
CA MET A 132 30.80 -0.15 4.49
C MET A 132 32.14 0.54 4.18
N VAL A 133 32.11 1.63 3.41
CA VAL A 133 33.31 2.41 3.06
C VAL A 133 33.98 2.98 4.31
N ILE A 134 33.19 3.59 5.21
CA ILE A 134 33.68 4.13 6.48
C ILE A 134 34.28 3.01 7.34
N SER A 135 33.63 1.85 7.41
CA SER A 135 34.14 0.69 8.16
C SER A 135 35.51 0.23 7.64
N ASP A 136 35.71 0.22 6.32
CA ASP A 136 37.00 -0.14 5.70
C ASP A 136 38.07 0.91 5.98
N HIS A 137 37.73 2.20 5.99
CA HIS A 137 38.65 3.26 6.42
C HIS A 137 39.09 3.04 7.87
N ILE A 138 38.14 2.80 8.79
CA ILE A 138 38.44 2.55 10.20
C ILE A 138 39.33 1.31 10.37
N ARG A 139 39.04 0.21 9.66
CA ARG A 139 39.89 -1.01 9.69
C ARG A 139 41.31 -0.73 9.22
N THR A 140 41.47 0.12 8.21
CA THR A 140 42.79 0.53 7.71
C THR A 140 43.57 1.29 8.77
N ILE A 141 42.90 2.19 9.50
CA ILE A 141 43.48 2.96 10.61
C ILE A 141 43.86 2.03 11.77
N ILE A 142 43.00 1.07 12.13
CA ILE A 142 43.28 0.05 13.14
C ILE A 142 44.53 -0.77 12.77
N ALA A 143 44.74 -1.04 11.48
CA ALA A 143 45.93 -1.72 10.98
C ALA A 143 47.21 -0.83 10.94
N GLY A 144 47.15 0.38 11.50
CA GLY A 144 48.26 1.34 11.53
C GLY A 144 48.54 2.01 10.18
N LYS A 145 47.62 1.91 9.22
CA LYS A 145 47.76 2.51 7.88
C LYS A 145 46.84 3.71 7.73
N TYR A 146 47.18 4.60 6.81
CA TYR A 146 46.36 5.77 6.49
C TYR A 146 45.49 5.53 5.26
N PRO A 147 44.16 5.46 5.40
CA PRO A 147 43.27 5.36 4.24
C PRO A 147 43.26 6.69 3.47
N ASN A 148 42.98 6.60 2.17
CA ASN A 148 42.66 7.77 1.35
C ASN A 148 41.15 8.04 1.42
N VAL A 149 40.74 8.96 2.30
CA VAL A 149 39.33 9.27 2.52
C VAL A 149 38.81 10.17 1.40
N ARG A 150 38.14 9.55 0.43
CA ARG A 150 37.41 10.25 -0.63
C ARG A 150 36.03 10.74 -0.13
N PRO A 151 35.46 11.80 -0.73
CA PRO A 151 34.09 12.19 -0.44
C PRO A 151 33.11 11.08 -0.82
N LEU A 152 32.03 10.95 -0.04
CA LEU A 152 30.89 10.09 -0.35
C LEU A 152 30.03 10.73 -1.44
N ARG A 153 29.02 10.00 -1.95
CA ARG A 153 28.07 10.59 -2.91
C ARG A 153 27.26 11.69 -2.24
N GLU A 154 26.85 12.69 -3.00
CA GLU A 154 26.00 13.81 -2.52
C GLU A 154 24.72 13.32 -1.82
N ASP A 155 24.24 12.16 -2.26
CA ASP A 155 23.03 11.51 -1.76
C ASP A 155 23.24 10.61 -0.54
N ASP A 156 24.46 10.37 -0.07
CA ASP A 156 24.69 9.41 1.01
C ASP A 156 24.38 10.04 2.39
N GLU A 157 23.74 9.28 3.28
CA GLU A 157 23.27 9.82 4.58
C GLU A 157 24.41 10.00 5.60
N LEU A 158 25.59 9.43 5.37
CA LEU A 158 26.72 9.41 6.32
C LEU A 158 27.86 10.37 5.94
N GLN A 159 27.56 11.45 5.22
CA GLN A 159 28.57 12.43 4.80
C GLN A 159 29.30 13.08 5.97
N GLU A 160 28.57 13.53 6.98
CA GLU A 160 29.14 14.18 8.16
C GLU A 160 30.12 13.25 8.88
N LEU A 161 29.73 11.99 9.08
CA LEU A 161 30.60 10.97 9.68
C LEU A 161 31.86 10.72 8.84
N ASN A 162 31.73 10.68 7.51
CA ASN A 162 32.90 10.55 6.64
C ASN A 162 33.82 11.77 6.71
N GLY A 163 33.26 12.97 6.90
CA GLY A 163 34.01 14.20 7.18
C GLY A 163 34.84 14.07 8.47
N LEU A 164 34.24 13.60 9.56
CA LEU A 164 34.95 13.36 10.82
C LEU A 164 36.08 12.32 10.66
N VAL A 165 35.85 11.25 9.89
CA VAL A 165 36.90 10.25 9.61
C VAL A 165 38.05 10.86 8.79
N LYS A 166 37.75 11.77 7.85
CA LYS A 166 38.78 12.48 7.08
C LYS A 166 39.65 13.34 7.99
N GLU A 167 39.03 14.15 8.85
CA GLU A 167 39.74 15.02 9.80
C GLU A 167 40.61 14.19 10.77
N MET A 168 40.07 13.08 11.28
CA MET A 168 40.81 12.15 12.13
C MET A 168 42.06 11.59 11.43
N VAL A 169 41.94 11.17 10.16
CA VAL A 169 43.07 10.66 9.37
C VAL A 169 44.13 11.75 9.15
N GLU A 170 43.71 12.99 8.87
CA GLU A 170 44.62 14.13 8.73
C GLU A 170 45.39 14.39 10.03
N LYS A 171 44.69 14.42 11.18
CA LYS A 171 45.32 14.61 12.49
C LYS A 171 46.27 13.48 12.89
N LEU A 172 45.98 12.24 12.51
CA LEU A 172 46.89 11.13 12.77
C LEU A 172 48.16 11.22 11.90
N LYS A 173 48.03 11.62 10.62
CA LYS A 173 49.18 11.85 9.73
C LYS A 173 50.09 12.96 10.26
N GLU A 174 49.51 14.07 10.73
CA GLU A 174 50.24 15.20 11.33
C GLU A 174 51.06 14.80 12.57
N ARG A 175 50.68 13.75 13.30
CA ARG A 175 51.38 13.29 14.51
C ARG A 175 52.54 12.35 14.23
N GLN A 176 52.58 11.71 13.06
CA GLN A 176 53.62 10.75 12.69
C GLN A 176 54.64 11.32 11.68
N GLY A 177 54.32 12.45 11.05
CA GLY A 177 55.29 13.27 10.31
C GLY A 177 56.01 14.23 11.23
#